data_AF-A0A1Q7RWA6-F1
#
_entry.id   AF-A0A1Q7RWA6-F1
#
_cell.length_a   1.000
_cell.length_b   1.000
_cell.length_c   1.000
_cell.angle_alpha   90.00
_cell.angle_beta   90.00
_cell.angle_gamma   90.00
#
_symmetry.space_group_name_H-M   'P 1'
#
loop_
_entity.id
_entity.type
_entity.pdbx_description
1 polymer ?
#
loop_
_entity_poly.entity_id
_entity_poly.type
_entity_poly.pdbx_seq_one_letter_code
_entity_poly.pdbx_strand_id
1 'polypeptide(L)'
;MGRGRGVIRVIVGALLLGGCAQFYWSKPNGTAEQFDRASRECARDAAPTPTAAAHGIVDERIYRACLSALGWRRPLGGFEASSRDVLSPATTHDLTRGGPAMADPTSVLLTARLELARLPAVLDGLLGDLDPADWRARPVAPEWAPVEIVCHLRDEEVEDFGARVRVALEGGSRFTPIDPERWAEERRYRDADPWEALAAFRDRRKASLAFLASVPPDRLTASVEHPRLRRLSGLDLLVAWVAHDRLHLAQLSGTLARLWATRWAPLRADYAGPIPYGAPGG
;
A
#
# COMPACT_ATOMS: atom_id res chain seq x y z
N MET A 1 -34.01 65.16 12.47
CA MET A 1 -34.54 63.78 12.56
C MET A 1 -34.36 63.11 11.22
N GLY A 2 -33.50 62.09 11.14
CA GLY A 2 -33.14 61.50 9.86
C GLY A 2 -32.50 60.11 10.00
N ARG A 3 -33.15 59.18 9.31
CA ARG A 3 -32.68 57.90 8.75
C ARG A 3 -32.42 56.72 9.69
N GLY A 4 -33.18 55.66 9.40
CA GLY A 4 -33.18 54.38 10.07
C GLY A 4 -31.94 53.54 9.83
N ARG A 5 -31.77 52.58 10.74
CA ARG A 5 -30.89 51.44 10.59
C ARG A 5 -31.74 50.19 10.78
N GLY A 6 -32.13 49.56 9.66
CA GLY A 6 -31.95 48.11 9.60
C GLY A 6 -30.44 47.86 9.78
N VAL A 7 -30.01 46.72 10.30
CA VAL A 7 -29.68 45.59 9.44
C VAL A 7 -29.03 44.51 10.32
N ILE A 8 -29.43 43.27 10.04
CA ILE A 8 -28.70 42.01 10.20
C ILE A 8 -28.61 41.39 11.61
N ARG A 9 -29.42 40.34 11.76
CA ARG A 9 -29.09 39.13 12.52
C ARG A 9 -27.82 38.51 11.93
N VAL A 10 -26.70 38.54 12.65
CA VAL A 10 -25.62 37.57 12.39
C VAL A 10 -25.86 36.39 13.32
N ILE A 11 -26.52 35.38 12.78
CA ILE A 11 -26.38 34.01 13.27
C ILE A 11 -24.90 33.69 13.04
N VAL A 12 -24.12 33.53 14.12
CA VAL A 12 -22.76 33.00 14.00
C VAL A 12 -22.90 31.57 13.52
N GLY A 13 -22.71 31.42 12.22
CA GLY A 13 -22.81 30.16 11.51
C GLY A 13 -21.78 29.16 12.01
N ALA A 14 -22.19 27.90 11.99
CA ALA A 14 -21.31 26.75 12.13
C ALA A 14 -20.08 26.90 11.21
N LEU A 15 -18.91 27.06 11.83
CA LEU A 15 -17.63 26.90 11.15
C LEU A 15 -17.39 25.40 10.93
N LEU A 16 -18.11 24.82 9.96
CA LEU A 16 -17.70 23.59 9.30
C LEU A 16 -16.59 23.95 8.32
N LEU A 17 -15.35 24.00 8.81
CA LEU A 17 -14.17 24.04 7.97
C LEU A 17 -14.02 22.68 7.29
N GLY A 18 -14.65 22.55 6.12
CA GLY A 18 -14.50 21.41 5.22
C GLY A 18 -13.10 21.36 4.64
N GLY A 19 -12.27 20.47 5.17
CA GLY A 19 -11.13 19.90 4.47
C GLY A 19 -11.55 18.60 3.77
N CYS A 20 -10.91 18.26 2.65
CA CYS A 20 -11.27 17.11 1.80
C CYS A 20 -11.02 15.72 2.46
N ALA A 21 -10.72 15.64 3.75
CA ALA A 21 -10.32 14.42 4.46
C ALA A 21 -10.94 14.27 5.87
N GLN A 22 -12.10 14.86 6.17
CA GLN A 22 -12.78 14.59 7.45
C GLN A 22 -13.42 13.18 7.45
N PHE A 23 -12.55 12.21 7.72
CA PHE A 23 -12.79 10.83 8.11
C PHE A 23 -13.53 9.95 7.10
N TYR A 24 -12.76 9.08 6.43
CA TYR A 24 -13.30 7.89 5.74
C TYR A 24 -14.23 7.08 6.67
N TRP A 25 -14.03 7.18 7.99
CA TRP A 25 -14.78 6.57 9.08
C TRP A 25 -15.24 7.60 10.12
N SER A 26 -16.54 7.78 10.31
CA SER A 26 -17.12 8.68 11.31
C SER A 26 -17.92 7.92 12.37
N LYS A 27 -17.98 8.48 13.58
CA LYS A 27 -18.82 7.99 14.68
C LYS A 27 -19.47 9.18 15.37
N PRO A 28 -20.77 9.15 15.72
CA PRO A 28 -21.39 10.23 16.48
C PRO A 28 -20.61 10.51 17.77
N ASN A 29 -20.22 11.76 18.00
CA ASN A 29 -19.39 12.21 19.13
C ASN A 29 -18.00 11.53 19.23
N GLY A 30 -17.52 10.90 18.15
CA GLY A 30 -16.20 10.30 18.09
C GLY A 30 -15.11 11.34 17.85
N THR A 31 -14.00 11.27 18.60
CA THR A 31 -12.82 12.11 18.39
C THR A 31 -11.78 11.42 17.49
N ALA A 32 -10.86 12.19 16.90
CA ALA A 32 -9.75 11.63 16.13
C ALA A 32 -8.87 10.68 16.98
N GLU A 33 -8.61 11.01 18.24
CA GLU A 33 -7.85 10.16 19.16
C GLU A 33 -8.54 8.82 19.45
N GLN A 34 -9.87 8.82 19.54
CA GLN A 34 -10.66 7.61 19.70
C GLN A 34 -10.62 6.76 18.42
N PHE A 35 -10.62 7.40 17.25
CA PHE A 35 -10.42 6.70 15.98
C PHE A 35 -9.05 6.05 15.92
N ASP A 36 -7.98 6.79 16.22
CA ASP A 36 -6.61 6.29 16.15
C ASP A 36 -6.38 5.08 17.07
N ARG A 37 -6.99 5.10 18.26
CA ARG A 37 -6.95 3.96 19.19
C ARG A 37 -7.65 2.73 18.60
N ALA A 38 -8.88 2.91 18.13
CA ALA A 38 -9.67 1.84 17.52
C ALA A 38 -9.01 1.28 16.24
N SER A 39 -8.45 2.16 15.41
CA SER A 39 -7.72 1.81 14.19
C SER A 39 -6.50 0.97 14.51
N ARG A 40 -5.66 1.38 15.48
CA ARG A 40 -4.49 0.59 15.90
C ARG A 40 -4.87 -0.78 16.47
N GLU A 41 -5.96 -0.84 17.22
CA GLU A 41 -6.49 -2.10 17.76
C GLU A 41 -6.93 -3.03 16.64
N CYS A 42 -7.81 -2.55 15.76
CA CYS A 42 -8.28 -3.33 14.61
C CYS A 42 -7.16 -3.71 13.63
N ALA A 43 -6.12 -2.88 13.51
CA ALA A 43 -4.98 -3.18 12.65
C ALA A 43 -4.13 -4.33 13.17
N ARG A 44 -3.99 -4.49 14.50
CA ARG A 44 -3.26 -5.62 15.10
C ARG A 44 -3.91 -6.95 14.78
N ASP A 45 -5.24 -6.99 14.79
CA ASP A 45 -6.00 -8.22 14.53
C ASP A 45 -6.12 -8.53 13.03
N ALA A 46 -6.06 -7.50 12.20
CA ALA A 46 -6.21 -7.62 10.76
C ALA A 46 -4.87 -7.79 10.02
N ALA A 47 -3.73 -7.55 10.65
CA ALA A 47 -2.43 -7.66 10.01
C ALA A 47 -1.80 -9.06 10.15
N PRO A 48 -1.03 -9.51 9.14
CA PRO A 48 -0.32 -10.79 9.22
C PRO A 48 0.86 -10.78 10.22
N THR A 49 1.36 -9.59 10.58
CA THR A 49 2.44 -9.40 11.57
C THR A 49 2.26 -8.07 12.33
N PRO A 50 2.88 -7.89 13.52
CA PRO A 50 2.86 -6.61 14.24
C PRO A 50 3.48 -5.45 13.45
N THR A 51 4.53 -5.71 12.67
CA THR A 51 5.16 -4.72 11.80
C THR A 51 4.19 -4.30 10.69
N ALA A 52 3.51 -5.26 10.06
CA ALA A 52 2.45 -4.97 9.08
C ALA A 52 1.33 -4.11 9.69
N ALA A 53 0.90 -4.41 10.93
CA ALA A 53 -0.11 -3.62 11.65
C ALA A 53 0.35 -2.17 11.86
N ALA A 54 1.61 -1.97 12.28
CA ALA A 54 2.18 -0.66 12.53
C ALA A 54 2.25 0.22 11.26
N HIS A 55 2.37 -0.41 10.09
CA HIS A 55 2.38 0.28 8.79
C HIS A 55 1.01 0.32 8.09
N GLY A 56 -0.07 -0.06 8.77
CA GLY A 56 -1.43 -0.07 8.22
C GLY A 56 -1.66 -1.13 7.13
N ILE A 57 -0.80 -2.15 7.07
CA ILE A 57 -0.92 -3.30 6.15
C ILE A 57 -1.83 -4.33 6.83
N VAL A 58 -3.10 -4.30 6.47
CA VAL A 58 -4.18 -5.04 7.12
C VAL A 58 -5.05 -5.77 6.09
N ASP A 59 -5.61 -6.93 6.46
CA ASP A 59 -6.75 -7.52 5.75
C ASP A 59 -7.91 -6.54 5.87
N GLU A 60 -8.24 -5.92 4.74
CA GLU A 60 -9.18 -4.83 4.70
C GLU A 60 -10.59 -5.24 5.17
N ARG A 61 -11.00 -6.49 4.92
CA ARG A 61 -12.31 -7.00 5.35
C ARG A 61 -12.36 -7.13 6.87
N ILE A 62 -11.33 -7.70 7.48
CA ILE A 62 -11.24 -7.87 8.95
C ILE A 62 -11.16 -6.51 9.63
N TYR A 63 -10.30 -5.62 9.12
CA TYR A 63 -10.13 -4.28 9.64
C TYR A 63 -11.43 -3.45 9.59
N ARG A 64 -12.14 -3.48 8.45
CA ARG A 64 -13.44 -2.80 8.27
C ARG A 64 -14.51 -3.36 9.20
N ALA A 65 -14.57 -4.69 9.36
CA ALA A 65 -15.54 -5.34 10.25
C ALA A 65 -15.32 -4.93 11.70
N CYS A 66 -14.06 -4.92 12.16
CA CYS A 66 -13.70 -4.47 13.50
C CYS A 66 -14.10 -3.02 13.77
N LEU A 67 -13.74 -2.08 12.88
CA LEU A 67 -14.12 -0.67 13.04
C LEU A 67 -15.64 -0.46 13.05
N SER A 68 -16.35 -1.21 12.20
CA SER A 68 -17.82 -1.18 12.15
C SER A 68 -18.45 -1.69 13.45
N ALA A 69 -17.90 -2.75 14.05
CA ALA A 69 -18.33 -3.27 15.34
C ALA A 69 -18.08 -2.26 16.48
N LEU A 70 -17.03 -1.44 16.37
CA LEU A 70 -16.75 -0.33 17.28
C LEU A 70 -17.62 0.91 17.02
N GLY A 71 -18.55 0.86 16.06
CA GLY A 71 -19.52 1.91 15.76
C GLY A 71 -19.01 3.01 14.83
N TRP A 72 -17.82 2.83 14.23
CA TRP A 72 -17.33 3.68 13.17
C TRP A 72 -18.03 3.32 11.85
N ARG A 73 -18.44 4.31 11.08
CA ARG A 73 -19.20 4.15 9.83
C ARG A 73 -18.59 4.96 8.73
N ARG A 74 -18.61 4.45 7.51
CA ARG A 74 -18.20 5.23 6.35
C ARG A 74 -19.42 5.90 5.73
N PRO A 75 -19.35 7.17 5.30
CA PRO A 75 -20.35 7.69 4.37
C PRO A 75 -20.31 6.80 3.13
N LEU A 76 -21.45 6.25 2.73
CA LEU A 76 -21.57 5.66 1.39
C LEU A 76 -21.35 6.82 0.41
N GLY A 77 -20.21 6.84 -0.27
CA GLY A 77 -20.03 7.70 -1.42
C GLY A 77 -21.10 7.35 -2.45
N GLY A 78 -21.89 8.34 -2.84
CA GLY A 78 -23.00 8.18 -3.76
C GLY A 78 -22.57 7.57 -5.10
N PHE A 79 -22.88 6.30 -5.27
CA PHE A 79 -23.61 5.81 -6.42
C PHE A 79 -24.74 4.94 -5.87
N GLU A 80 -25.80 5.57 -5.39
CA GLU A 80 -27.10 4.92 -5.41
C GLU A 80 -27.47 4.76 -6.89
N ALA A 81 -27.27 3.57 -7.42
CA ALA A 81 -27.98 3.16 -8.62
C ALA A 81 -29.47 3.13 -8.28
N SER A 82 -30.14 4.29 -8.46
CA SER A 82 -31.59 4.37 -8.45
C SER A 82 -32.09 3.38 -9.49
N SER A 83 -32.65 2.30 -8.99
CA SER A 83 -33.29 1.27 -9.78
C SER A 83 -34.64 1.83 -10.23
N ARG A 84 -34.66 2.56 -11.34
CA ARG A 84 -35.83 2.77 -12.21
C ARG A 84 -35.43 3.50 -13.49
N ASP A 85 -35.65 2.80 -14.60
CA ASP A 85 -35.79 3.29 -15.98
C ASP A 85 -34.58 3.91 -16.67
N VAL A 86 -33.71 3.06 -17.24
CA VAL A 86 -33.39 3.07 -18.69
C VAL A 86 -33.04 1.64 -19.12
N LEU A 87 -34.01 0.90 -19.66
CA LEU A 87 -33.74 -0.32 -20.44
C LEU A 87 -33.64 0.05 -21.92
N SER A 88 -32.49 -0.23 -22.53
CA SER A 88 -32.43 -0.75 -23.89
C SER A 88 -31.29 -1.79 -23.95
N PRO A 89 -31.46 -2.92 -24.65
CA PRO A 89 -30.75 -4.14 -24.34
C PRO A 89 -29.48 -4.29 -25.18
N ALA A 90 -28.33 -4.45 -24.53
CA ALA A 90 -27.23 -5.21 -25.13
C ALA A 90 -26.35 -5.79 -24.03
N THR A 91 -26.34 -7.13 -23.99
CA THR A 91 -25.36 -8.01 -23.32
C THR A 91 -25.23 -7.88 -21.81
N THR A 92 -26.21 -8.45 -21.10
CA THR A 92 -25.97 -8.99 -19.76
C THR A 92 -24.97 -10.15 -19.85
N HIS A 93 -23.73 -9.93 -19.41
CA HIS A 93 -22.91 -11.05 -18.98
C HIS A 93 -23.47 -11.57 -17.65
N ASP A 94 -24.08 -12.74 -17.75
CA ASP A 94 -24.59 -13.58 -16.65
C ASP A 94 -23.48 -13.80 -15.59
N LEU A 95 -23.59 -13.14 -14.44
CA LEU A 95 -22.71 -13.31 -13.28
C LEU A 95 -23.08 -14.51 -12.40
N THR A 96 -23.88 -15.46 -12.92
CA THR A 96 -24.31 -16.63 -12.16
C THR A 96 -23.99 -17.95 -12.86
N ARG A 97 -22.69 -18.20 -13.12
CA ARG A 97 -22.16 -19.58 -13.22
C ARG A 97 -20.63 -19.64 -13.15
N GLY A 98 -20.11 -20.34 -12.13
CA GLY A 98 -18.71 -20.77 -12.03
C GLY A 98 -18.04 -20.33 -10.73
N GLY A 99 -17.49 -21.27 -9.96
CA GLY A 99 -16.47 -20.95 -8.95
C GLY A 99 -15.31 -20.16 -9.59
N PRO A 100 -14.39 -19.55 -8.82
CA PRO A 100 -13.38 -18.67 -9.39
C PRO A 100 -12.65 -19.43 -10.49
N ALA A 101 -12.87 -19.03 -11.74
CA ALA A 101 -12.06 -19.47 -12.85
C ALA A 101 -10.63 -19.17 -12.42
N MET A 102 -9.78 -20.20 -12.35
CA MET A 102 -8.34 -19.98 -12.19
C MET A 102 -7.97 -18.88 -13.17
N ALA A 103 -7.46 -17.76 -12.66
CA ALA A 103 -7.09 -16.63 -13.51
C ALA A 103 -6.17 -17.18 -14.61
N ASP A 104 -6.54 -16.97 -15.87
CA ASP A 104 -5.80 -17.48 -17.02
C ASP A 104 -4.30 -17.20 -16.82
N PRO A 105 -3.44 -18.24 -16.77
CA PRO A 105 -2.01 -18.07 -16.48
C PRO A 105 -1.34 -17.07 -17.42
N THR A 106 -1.79 -17.00 -18.67
CA THR A 106 -1.29 -16.05 -19.67
C THR A 106 -1.61 -14.62 -19.28
N SER A 107 -2.88 -14.33 -18.98
CA SER A 107 -3.35 -13.03 -18.50
C SER A 107 -2.65 -12.58 -17.21
N VAL A 108 -2.48 -13.49 -16.24
CA VAL A 108 -1.78 -13.19 -14.98
C VAL A 108 -0.32 -12.83 -15.24
N LEU A 109 0.40 -13.63 -16.02
CA LEU A 109 1.81 -13.37 -16.35
C LEU A 109 1.98 -12.04 -17.10
N LEU A 110 1.13 -11.78 -18.10
CA LEU A 110 1.17 -10.54 -18.86
C LEU A 110 0.92 -9.33 -17.97
N THR A 111 -0.16 -9.36 -17.18
CA THR A 111 -0.55 -8.25 -16.30
C THR A 111 0.50 -8.02 -15.23
N ALA A 112 1.02 -9.09 -14.61
CA ALA A 112 2.06 -8.97 -13.58
C ALA A 112 3.32 -8.32 -14.14
N ARG A 113 3.78 -8.73 -15.33
CA ARG A 113 4.96 -8.11 -15.97
C ARG A 113 4.74 -6.64 -16.29
N LEU A 114 3.55 -6.27 -16.77
CA LEU A 114 3.22 -4.86 -17.03
C LEU A 114 3.22 -4.01 -15.76
N GLU A 115 2.69 -4.52 -14.66
CA GLU A 115 2.69 -3.81 -13.38
C GLU A 115 4.10 -3.70 -12.79
N LEU A 116 4.86 -4.81 -12.76
CA LEU A 116 6.25 -4.82 -12.29
C LEU A 116 7.16 -3.89 -13.12
N ALA A 117 6.89 -3.71 -14.41
CA ALA A 117 7.67 -2.81 -15.27
C ALA A 117 7.51 -1.32 -14.91
N ARG A 118 6.45 -0.94 -14.18
CA ARG A 118 6.16 0.48 -13.87
C ARG A 118 6.91 0.99 -12.65
N LEU A 119 7.13 0.16 -11.63
CA LEU A 119 7.65 0.62 -10.34
C LEU A 119 8.98 1.37 -10.47
N PRO A 120 9.99 0.93 -11.25
CA PRO A 120 11.26 1.65 -11.30
C PRO A 120 11.13 3.10 -11.78
N ALA A 121 10.29 3.37 -12.78
CA ALA A 121 10.04 4.73 -13.26
C ALA A 121 9.29 5.59 -12.22
N VAL A 122 8.40 4.98 -11.44
CA VAL A 122 7.72 5.65 -10.33
C VAL A 122 8.71 6.01 -9.23
N LEU A 123 9.63 5.09 -8.87
CA LEU A 123 10.67 5.36 -7.88
C LEU A 123 11.62 6.46 -8.36
N ASP A 124 12.00 6.45 -9.63
CA ASP A 124 12.83 7.52 -10.23
C ASP A 124 12.17 8.90 -10.08
N GLY A 125 10.87 9.00 -10.38
CA GLY A 125 10.13 10.25 -10.23
C GLY A 125 9.93 10.71 -8.78
N LEU A 126 9.82 9.78 -7.83
CA LEU A 126 9.61 10.11 -6.41
C LEU A 126 10.93 10.41 -5.66
N LEU A 127 12.03 9.82 -6.10
CA LEU A 127 13.30 9.80 -5.36
C LEU A 127 14.44 10.54 -6.06
N GLY A 128 14.30 10.83 -7.36
CA GLY A 128 15.35 11.37 -8.24
C GLY A 128 15.94 12.72 -7.81
N ASP A 129 15.21 13.49 -7.01
CA ASP A 129 15.61 14.84 -6.57
C ASP A 129 15.76 14.94 -5.05
N LEU A 130 15.75 13.81 -4.34
CA LEU A 130 15.93 13.82 -2.88
C LEU A 130 17.37 14.12 -2.49
N ASP A 131 17.53 15.02 -1.51
CA ASP A 131 18.82 15.30 -0.88
C ASP A 131 19.35 14.03 -0.16
N PRO A 132 20.69 13.83 -0.07
CA PRO A 132 21.27 12.65 0.59
C PRO A 132 20.83 12.43 2.05
N ALA A 133 20.42 13.49 2.75
CA ALA A 133 19.90 13.42 4.11
C ALA A 133 18.49 12.82 4.15
N ASP A 134 17.61 13.22 3.23
CA ASP A 134 16.22 12.77 3.17
C ASP A 134 16.13 11.30 2.77
N TRP A 135 17.04 10.84 1.89
CA TRP A 135 17.21 9.42 1.56
C TRP A 135 17.43 8.52 2.77
N ARG A 136 18.10 9.03 3.81
CA ARG A 136 18.48 8.30 5.03
C ARG A 136 17.61 8.65 6.23
N ALA A 137 16.67 9.56 6.08
CA ALA A 137 15.82 10.00 7.16
C ALA A 137 14.71 8.96 7.41
N ARG A 138 14.62 8.50 8.66
CA ARG A 138 13.46 7.74 9.14
C ARG A 138 12.49 8.72 9.77
N PRO A 139 11.20 8.74 9.40
CA PRO A 139 10.21 9.60 10.04
C PRO A 139 10.08 9.31 11.54
N VAL A 140 10.14 8.02 11.91
CA VAL A 140 10.22 7.53 13.29
C VAL A 140 11.17 6.33 13.35
N ALA A 141 11.79 6.09 14.51
CA ALA A 141 12.82 5.05 14.69
C ALA A 141 12.48 3.64 14.12
N PRO A 142 11.25 3.09 14.29
CA PRO A 142 10.90 1.75 13.79
C PRO A 142 10.59 1.71 12.28
N GLU A 143 10.44 2.84 11.61
CA GLU A 143 10.15 2.88 10.17
C GLU A 143 11.43 2.82 9.34
N TRP A 144 11.32 2.36 8.10
CA TRP A 144 12.42 2.39 7.15
C TRP A 144 12.56 3.76 6.48
N ALA A 145 13.80 4.17 6.24
CA ALA A 145 14.12 5.31 5.38
C ALA A 145 13.91 4.95 3.89
N PRO A 146 13.79 5.94 2.99
CA PRO A 146 13.67 5.68 1.54
C PRO A 146 14.75 4.73 0.99
N VAL A 147 16.01 4.89 1.40
CA VAL A 147 17.12 4.02 0.94
C VAL A 147 16.95 2.57 1.39
N GLU A 148 16.36 2.36 2.57
CA GLU A 148 16.14 1.03 3.13
C GLU A 148 15.02 0.30 2.40
N ILE A 149 13.95 1.02 2.03
CA ILE A 149 12.86 0.50 1.20
C ILE A 149 13.39 0.09 -0.19
N VAL A 150 14.25 0.92 -0.81
CA VAL A 150 14.84 0.60 -2.12
C VAL A 150 15.79 -0.60 -2.03
N CYS A 151 16.63 -0.69 -1.00
CA CYS A 151 17.50 -1.85 -0.80
C CYS A 151 16.71 -3.14 -0.57
N HIS A 152 15.61 -3.06 0.16
CA HIS A 152 14.69 -4.18 0.37
C HIS A 152 14.08 -4.67 -0.95
N LEU A 153 13.50 -3.76 -1.74
CA LEU A 153 12.97 -4.08 -3.08
C LEU A 153 14.05 -4.69 -3.98
N ARG A 154 15.26 -4.11 -3.96
CA ARG A 154 16.43 -4.59 -4.71
C ARG A 154 16.77 -6.04 -4.37
N ASP A 155 16.78 -6.41 -3.09
CA ASP A 155 17.24 -7.72 -2.66
C ASP A 155 16.14 -8.79 -2.80
N GLU A 156 14.89 -8.47 -2.47
CA GLU A 156 13.76 -9.39 -2.66
C GLU A 156 13.44 -9.66 -4.15
N GLU A 157 13.82 -8.77 -5.06
CA GLU A 157 13.76 -9.00 -6.50
C GLU A 157 14.47 -10.31 -6.91
N VAL A 158 15.59 -10.63 -6.24
CA VAL A 158 16.45 -11.77 -6.57
C VAL A 158 16.31 -12.90 -5.57
N GLU A 159 16.35 -12.58 -4.28
CA GLU A 159 16.48 -13.54 -3.18
C GLU A 159 15.14 -14.01 -2.62
N ASP A 160 14.04 -13.28 -2.91
CA ASP A 160 12.69 -13.71 -2.58
C ASP A 160 11.92 -14.11 -3.84
N PHE A 161 11.27 -13.16 -4.51
CA PHE A 161 10.33 -13.46 -5.58
C PHE A 161 11.00 -14.14 -6.77
N GLY A 162 12.13 -13.59 -7.26
CA GLY A 162 12.87 -14.17 -8.37
C GLY A 162 13.35 -15.60 -8.08
N ALA A 163 13.89 -15.85 -6.89
CA ALA A 163 14.32 -17.17 -6.44
C ALA A 163 13.15 -18.15 -6.30
N ARG A 164 12.06 -17.75 -5.65
CA ARG A 164 10.91 -18.63 -5.43
C ARG A 164 10.18 -18.99 -6.71
N VAL A 165 10.07 -18.06 -7.67
CA VAL A 165 9.50 -18.38 -8.99
C VAL A 165 10.35 -19.43 -9.70
N ARG A 166 11.68 -19.35 -9.65
CA ARG A 166 12.57 -20.39 -10.21
C ARG A 166 12.36 -21.74 -9.55
N VAL A 167 12.31 -21.78 -8.21
CA VAL A 167 12.04 -23.02 -7.46
C VAL A 167 10.70 -23.65 -7.88
N ALA A 168 9.64 -22.84 -8.03
CA ALA A 168 8.35 -23.35 -8.49
C ALA A 168 8.42 -23.92 -9.91
N LEU A 169 9.12 -23.25 -10.83
CA LEU A 169 9.29 -23.70 -12.21
C LEU A 169 10.14 -24.97 -12.32
N GLU A 170 11.16 -25.11 -11.48
CA GLU A 170 12.06 -26.26 -11.43
C GLU A 170 11.45 -27.47 -10.70
N GLY A 171 10.26 -27.31 -10.08
CA GLY A 171 9.60 -28.38 -9.32
C GLY A 171 10.27 -28.66 -7.98
N GLY A 172 10.86 -27.63 -7.36
CA GLY A 172 11.47 -27.75 -6.04
C GLY A 172 10.46 -28.06 -4.94
N SER A 173 10.93 -28.64 -3.84
CA SER A 173 10.06 -29.12 -2.76
C SER A 173 9.83 -28.12 -1.62
N ARG A 174 10.66 -27.06 -1.53
CA ARG A 174 10.56 -26.02 -0.50
C ARG A 174 11.24 -24.72 -0.94
N PHE A 175 10.82 -23.61 -0.34
CA PHE A 175 11.53 -22.34 -0.44
C PHE A 175 12.58 -22.19 0.66
N THR A 176 13.69 -21.53 0.34
CA THR A 176 14.66 -21.09 1.35
C THR A 176 14.02 -20.02 2.24
N PRO A 177 14.11 -20.14 3.57
CA PRO A 177 13.66 -19.08 4.48
C PRO A 177 14.44 -17.78 4.25
N ILE A 178 13.76 -16.65 4.41
CA ILE A 178 14.34 -15.31 4.32
C ILE A 178 13.99 -14.52 5.59
N ASP A 179 14.80 -13.50 5.89
CA ASP A 179 14.62 -12.59 7.02
C ASP A 179 14.95 -11.16 6.56
N PRO A 180 14.00 -10.48 5.90
CA PRO A 180 14.25 -9.18 5.27
C PRO A 180 14.57 -8.08 6.29
N GLU A 181 13.96 -8.11 7.47
CA GLU A 181 14.27 -7.19 8.56
C GLU A 181 15.72 -7.35 9.02
N ARG A 182 16.18 -8.59 9.22
CA ARG A 182 17.58 -8.85 9.56
C ARG A 182 18.54 -8.45 8.44
N TRP A 183 18.17 -8.63 7.18
CA TRP A 183 18.98 -8.18 6.04
C TRP A 183 19.21 -6.67 6.07
N ALA A 184 18.20 -5.88 6.43
CA ALA A 184 18.34 -4.44 6.50
C ALA A 184 19.45 -3.99 7.47
N GLU A 185 19.57 -4.68 8.61
CA GLU A 185 20.61 -4.44 9.61
C GLU A 185 21.97 -4.99 9.16
N GLU A 186 22.05 -6.27 8.81
CA GLU A 186 23.31 -6.95 8.49
C GLU A 186 23.98 -6.40 7.24
N ARG A 187 23.18 -5.99 6.24
CA ARG A 187 23.66 -5.41 4.98
C ARG A 187 23.77 -3.88 5.07
N ARG A 188 23.45 -3.30 6.23
CA ARG A 188 23.52 -1.85 6.53
C ARG A 188 22.80 -1.02 5.46
N TYR A 189 21.53 -1.33 5.19
CA TYR A 189 20.77 -0.67 4.12
C TYR A 189 20.77 0.86 4.24
N ARG A 190 20.71 1.39 5.46
CA ARG A 190 20.73 2.83 5.71
C ARG A 190 22.01 3.53 5.23
N ASP A 191 23.13 2.80 5.21
CA ASP A 191 24.44 3.32 4.82
C ASP A 191 24.72 3.13 3.32
N ALA A 192 23.84 2.44 2.60
CA ALA A 192 24.01 2.20 1.17
C ALA A 192 24.04 3.52 0.37
N ASP A 193 24.69 3.48 -0.79
CA ASP A 193 24.53 4.53 -1.79
C ASP A 193 23.13 4.43 -2.42
N PRO A 194 22.28 5.47 -2.31
CA PRO A 194 20.90 5.38 -2.78
C PRO A 194 20.79 5.24 -4.30
N TRP A 195 21.69 5.87 -5.05
CA TRP A 195 21.68 5.86 -6.50
C TRP A 195 22.12 4.51 -7.05
N GLU A 196 23.15 3.91 -6.44
CA GLU A 196 23.56 2.54 -6.75
C GLU A 196 22.47 1.53 -6.38
N ALA A 197 21.80 1.70 -5.23
CA ALA A 197 20.70 0.82 -4.84
C ALA A 197 19.53 0.87 -5.83
N LEU A 198 19.13 2.07 -6.26
CA LEU A 198 18.06 2.27 -7.24
C LEU A 198 18.45 1.78 -8.64
N ALA A 199 19.69 2.00 -9.06
CA ALA A 199 20.23 1.46 -10.31
C ALA A 199 20.26 -0.08 -10.30
N ALA A 200 20.75 -0.68 -9.22
CA ALA A 200 20.77 -2.13 -9.07
C ALA A 200 19.35 -2.72 -9.06
N PHE A 201 18.38 -2.06 -8.44
CA PHE A 201 16.97 -2.48 -8.51
C PHE A 201 16.44 -2.45 -9.95
N ARG A 202 16.70 -1.37 -10.70
CA ARG A 202 16.31 -1.27 -12.13
C ARG A 202 16.87 -2.42 -12.95
N ASP A 203 18.16 -2.71 -12.80
CA ASP A 203 18.82 -3.76 -13.57
C ASP A 203 18.28 -5.15 -13.22
N ARG A 204 18.08 -5.42 -11.92
CA ARG A 204 17.46 -6.67 -11.44
C ARG A 204 16.02 -6.80 -11.95
N ARG A 205 15.22 -5.73 -11.91
CA ARG A 205 13.86 -5.72 -12.44
C ARG A 205 13.82 -6.00 -13.93
N LYS A 206 14.72 -5.39 -14.72
CA LYS A 206 14.85 -5.67 -16.15
C LYS A 206 15.18 -7.15 -16.40
N ALA A 207 16.10 -7.71 -15.63
CA ALA A 207 16.46 -9.13 -15.72
C ALA A 207 15.28 -10.05 -15.35
N SER A 208 14.55 -9.75 -14.27
CA SER A 208 13.35 -10.49 -13.87
C SER A 208 12.28 -10.45 -14.96
N LEU A 209 12.02 -9.29 -15.55
CA LEU A 209 11.03 -9.15 -16.62
C LEU A 209 11.42 -9.91 -17.89
N ALA A 210 12.72 -9.96 -18.23
CA ALA A 210 13.24 -10.75 -19.33
C ALA A 210 13.11 -12.26 -19.05
N PHE A 211 13.45 -12.68 -17.83
CA PHE A 211 13.26 -14.06 -17.38
C PHE A 211 11.78 -14.48 -17.45
N LEU A 212 10.88 -13.69 -16.86
CA LEU A 212 9.44 -13.93 -16.89
C LEU A 212 8.87 -13.94 -18.31
N ALA A 213 9.52 -13.26 -19.27
CA ALA A 213 9.16 -13.32 -20.68
C ALA A 213 9.40 -14.67 -21.35
N SER A 214 10.39 -15.41 -20.85
CA SER A 214 10.76 -16.72 -21.38
C SER A 214 9.97 -17.88 -20.79
N VAL A 215 9.17 -17.62 -19.74
CA VAL A 215 8.45 -18.66 -19.00
C VAL A 215 7.13 -18.99 -19.70
N PRO A 216 6.89 -20.27 -20.07
CA PRO A 216 5.57 -20.69 -20.53
C PRO A 216 4.53 -20.52 -19.41
N PRO A 217 3.40 -19.82 -19.64
CA PRO A 217 2.45 -19.49 -18.59
C PRO A 217 1.96 -20.69 -17.77
N ASP A 218 1.69 -21.81 -18.42
CA ASP A 218 1.17 -23.02 -17.76
C ASP A 218 2.14 -23.59 -16.71
N ARG A 219 3.45 -23.36 -16.86
CA ARG A 219 4.44 -23.82 -15.86
C ARG A 219 4.31 -23.09 -14.53
N LEU A 220 3.74 -21.89 -14.51
CA LEU A 220 3.54 -21.12 -13.28
C LEU A 220 2.39 -21.68 -12.42
N THR A 221 1.60 -22.63 -12.94
CA THR A 221 0.59 -23.34 -12.15
C THR A 221 1.21 -24.35 -11.17
N ALA A 222 2.46 -24.76 -11.40
CA ALA A 222 3.20 -25.63 -10.50
C ALA A 222 3.32 -24.99 -9.11
N SER A 223 3.07 -25.78 -8.07
CA SER A 223 3.06 -25.31 -6.68
C SER A 223 4.08 -26.04 -5.80
N VAL A 224 4.65 -25.29 -4.88
CA VAL A 224 5.61 -25.72 -3.87
C VAL A 224 4.94 -25.69 -2.50
N GLU A 225 5.29 -26.63 -1.62
CA GLU A 225 4.80 -26.63 -0.24
C GLU A 225 5.37 -25.42 0.53
N HIS A 226 4.48 -24.71 1.23
CA HIS A 226 4.78 -23.55 2.04
C HIS A 226 4.36 -23.80 3.50
N PRO A 227 5.25 -23.64 4.49
CA PRO A 227 5.00 -24.03 5.88
C PRO A 227 3.72 -23.45 6.50
N ARG A 228 3.35 -22.22 6.13
CA ARG A 228 2.18 -21.50 6.67
C ARG A 228 0.98 -21.46 5.73
N LEU A 229 1.22 -21.48 4.42
CA LEU A 229 0.19 -21.23 3.40
C LEU A 229 -0.20 -22.51 2.65
N ARG A 230 0.30 -23.67 3.12
CA ARG A 230 0.20 -24.99 2.50
C ARG A 230 0.88 -25.06 1.14
N ARG A 231 0.33 -24.45 0.09
CA ARG A 231 0.91 -24.50 -1.26
C ARG A 231 0.90 -23.12 -1.88
N LEU A 232 1.99 -22.76 -2.54
CA LEU A 232 2.09 -21.55 -3.36
C LEU A 232 2.52 -21.92 -4.77
N SER A 233 1.74 -21.48 -5.75
CA SER A 233 2.06 -21.60 -7.17
C SER A 233 2.97 -20.47 -7.64
N GLY A 234 3.59 -20.64 -8.81
CA GLY A 234 4.27 -19.55 -9.51
C GLY A 234 3.33 -18.36 -9.77
N LEU A 235 2.05 -18.60 -10.06
CA LEU A 235 1.05 -17.54 -10.22
C LEU A 235 0.80 -16.77 -8.92
N ASP A 236 0.70 -17.48 -7.78
CA ASP A 236 0.55 -16.83 -6.47
C ASP A 236 1.76 -15.93 -6.16
N LEU A 237 2.96 -16.40 -6.49
CA LEU A 237 4.20 -15.63 -6.31
C LEU A 237 4.22 -14.38 -7.19
N LEU A 238 3.75 -14.44 -8.44
CA LEU A 238 3.67 -13.25 -9.31
C LEU A 238 2.70 -12.20 -8.79
N VAL A 239 1.51 -12.64 -8.34
CA VAL A 239 0.52 -11.72 -7.76
C VAL A 239 1.04 -11.13 -6.45
N ALA A 240 1.72 -11.93 -5.62
CA ALA A 240 2.36 -11.46 -4.41
C ALA A 240 3.48 -10.44 -4.68
N TRP A 241 4.30 -10.66 -5.72
CA TRP A 241 5.36 -9.73 -6.14
C TRP A 241 4.79 -8.36 -6.53
N VAL A 242 3.72 -8.37 -7.32
CA VAL A 242 3.02 -7.15 -7.74
C VAL A 242 2.36 -6.45 -6.55
N ALA A 243 1.77 -7.21 -5.62
CA ALA A 243 1.19 -6.65 -4.41
C ALA A 243 2.26 -6.02 -3.51
N HIS A 244 3.41 -6.68 -3.39
CA HIS A 244 4.56 -6.22 -2.61
C HIS A 244 5.13 -4.90 -3.11
N ASP A 245 5.32 -4.74 -4.43
CA ASP A 245 5.69 -3.47 -5.06
C ASP A 245 4.75 -2.33 -4.61
N ARG A 246 3.43 -2.59 -4.55
CA ARG A 246 2.44 -1.60 -4.12
C ARG A 246 2.47 -1.32 -2.62
N LEU A 247 2.71 -2.34 -1.80
CA LEU A 247 2.88 -2.17 -0.36
C LEU A 247 4.05 -1.25 -0.04
N HIS A 248 5.19 -1.43 -0.71
CA HIS A 248 6.36 -0.59 -0.49
C HIS A 248 6.25 0.79 -1.15
N LEU A 249 5.51 0.93 -2.25
CA LEU A 249 5.16 2.26 -2.79
C LEU A 249 4.29 3.05 -1.81
N ALA A 250 3.33 2.40 -1.16
CA ALA A 250 2.50 3.03 -0.13
C ALA A 250 3.35 3.42 1.10
N GLN A 251 4.23 2.52 1.56
CA GLN A 251 5.18 2.79 2.65
C GLN A 251 6.08 3.99 2.33
N LEU A 252 6.65 4.02 1.11
CA LEU A 252 7.51 5.11 0.66
C LEU A 252 6.73 6.43 0.61
N SER A 253 5.54 6.43 0.00
CA SER A 253 4.71 7.63 -0.09
C SER A 253 4.36 8.19 1.29
N GLY A 254 4.06 7.33 2.26
CA GLY A 254 3.85 7.74 3.65
C GLY A 254 5.12 8.32 4.29
N THR A 255 6.26 7.66 4.07
CA THR A 255 7.58 8.10 4.58
C THR A 255 7.89 9.51 4.10
N LEU A 256 7.80 9.70 2.79
CA LEU A 256 7.96 10.98 2.11
C LEU A 256 7.03 12.06 2.68
N ALA A 257 5.71 11.78 2.76
CA ALA A 257 4.75 12.74 3.30
C ALA A 257 5.12 13.24 4.71
N ARG A 258 5.63 12.35 5.57
CA ARG A 258 6.11 12.72 6.91
C ARG A 258 7.38 13.57 6.86
N LEU A 259 8.37 13.20 6.03
CA LEU A 259 9.60 13.97 5.87
C LEU A 259 9.32 15.41 5.40
N TRP A 260 8.42 15.59 4.42
CA TRP A 260 8.02 16.91 3.94
C TRP A 260 7.27 17.74 4.98
N ALA A 261 6.36 17.11 5.75
CA ALA A 261 5.67 17.77 6.84
C ALA A 261 6.66 18.30 7.90
N THR A 262 7.70 17.53 8.24
CA THR A 262 8.77 17.97 9.15
C THR A 262 9.63 19.07 8.51
N ARG A 263 10.00 18.93 7.24
CA ARG A 263 10.85 19.89 6.52
C ARG A 263 10.27 21.31 6.49
N TRP A 264 8.95 21.43 6.41
CA TRP A 264 8.27 22.73 6.34
C TRP A 264 7.87 23.29 7.70
N ALA A 265 8.27 22.67 8.81
CA ALA A 265 8.03 23.23 10.13
C ALA A 265 8.62 24.67 10.24
N PRO A 266 7.91 25.61 10.90
CA PRO A 266 6.68 25.45 11.68
C PRO A 266 5.36 25.59 10.87
N LEU A 267 5.39 25.54 9.53
CA LEU A 267 4.19 25.68 8.70
C LEU A 267 3.23 24.48 8.87
N ARG A 268 1.93 24.73 8.69
CA ARG A 268 0.84 23.78 8.98
C ARG A 268 0.51 22.90 7.76
N ALA A 269 1.30 21.85 7.56
CA ALA A 269 1.03 20.84 6.53
C ALA A 269 -0.24 20.00 6.80
N ASP A 270 -0.72 19.97 8.06
CA ASP A 270 -1.91 19.24 8.50
C ASP A 270 -3.23 19.75 7.89
N TYR A 271 -3.23 20.93 7.27
CA TYR A 271 -4.38 21.41 6.50
C TYR A 271 -4.71 20.49 5.30
N ALA A 272 -3.71 19.82 4.72
CA ALA A 272 -3.93 18.86 3.63
C ALA A 272 -4.65 17.57 4.08
N GLY A 273 -4.89 17.42 5.39
CA GLY A 273 -5.43 16.22 6.01
C GLY A 273 -4.45 15.64 7.04
N PRO A 274 -4.87 14.61 7.80
CA PRO A 274 -3.95 13.92 8.69
C PRO A 274 -2.81 13.33 7.87
N ILE A 275 -1.58 13.78 8.12
CA ILE A 275 -0.40 13.12 7.57
C ILE A 275 -0.41 11.71 8.15
N PRO A 276 -0.47 10.66 7.30
CA PRO A 276 -0.67 9.31 7.77
C PRO A 276 0.41 8.96 8.79
N TYR A 277 -0.07 8.51 9.95
CA TYR A 277 0.67 8.14 11.15
C TYR A 277 1.22 9.37 11.89
N GLY A 278 0.50 9.76 12.94
CA GLY A 278 0.82 10.91 13.78
C GLY A 278 2.21 10.81 14.39
N ALA A 279 2.75 11.96 14.78
CA ALA A 279 4.02 12.04 15.51
C ALA A 279 4.02 11.06 16.70
N PRO A 280 5.15 10.41 17.01
CA PRO A 280 5.27 9.63 18.23
C PRO A 280 4.95 10.57 19.41
N GLY A 281 4.03 10.12 20.26
CA GLY A 281 3.29 10.96 21.21
C GLY A 281 4.15 11.94 22.00
N GLY A 282 3.61 13.15 22.16
CA GLY A 282 3.85 13.98 23.33
C GLY A 282 3.03 13.49 24.52
#